data_AF-A0A157NE92-F1
#
_entry.id   AF-A0A157NE92-F1
#
_cell.length_a   1.000
_cell.length_b   1.000
_cell.length_c   1.000
_cell.angle_alpha   90.00
_cell.angle_beta   90.00
_cell.angle_gamma   90.00
#
_symmetry.space_group_name_H-M   'P 1'
#
loop_
_entity.id
_entity.type
_entity.pdbx_description
1 polymer ?
#
loop_
_entity_poly.entity_id
_entity_poly.type
_entity_poly.pdbx_seq_one_letter_code
_entity_poly.pdbx_strand_id
1 'polypeptide(L)'
;MQAIFSPSRFSAPVSRQATLRVLRRAQCALRQFSSRTAADSLAVLGSTPQGLAFDEVLRRLMRHGPNRLCVPPASAADLRGLALRLGDAMCTVRRRFALYDLPDGLRRVPAHQLVRGDVICLSAGERVPADVRLLSSDGLVLERAILQPWPDASAMGDRVAAGSAVALVVATGQATVLGMLLRGRARGPSWRTRLYEALAAGVGRLRTLSAGGVAAILTAGAIPADSLGETSLSLYGTLDSGLAWTHVSGQGTRNGLLSGGQTDSLWGLRGQEDLGGGAYASFALEGGLDLVSGQAEDSGRLFNYQSWLGLGNATLGELRLGRQYTVGQAFVSEIEVGSWKDFGMGALLRAADNYQVSDMISWRSPLWAGLQLGGSYSPNAGESAAGQGRTGLYSLAARYESGPWLLAASFERMGRVGLAGQSEGRHPQAWQLGLSYDLEVLRLALGWSRQRNGFVGRDGDEGPASLQARGLEGLGPAEFIDGGKLDAWYVGAGMPLGAGELQVQWSLGRPDWRWQDSGARARRIQVMSLGYVHPLSARTSLYAFAAHGRHYAMETAVGADEPRVSRVALGLTHHF
;
A
#
# COMPACT_ATOMS: atom_id res chain seq x y z
N MET A 1 -47.32 48.78 12.66
CA MET A 1 -46.12 48.66 13.53
C MET A 1 -46.09 47.22 14.01
N GLN A 2 -45.05 46.45 13.65
CA GLN A 2 -44.77 45.06 14.11
C GLN A 2 -45.84 44.01 13.71
N ALA A 3 -45.58 42.71 13.54
CA ALA A 3 -44.40 41.87 13.36
C ALA A 3 -44.95 40.46 12.97
N ILE A 4 -44.48 39.88 11.88
CA ILE A 4 -43.72 38.61 11.79
C ILE A 4 -44.50 37.27 12.04
N PHE A 5 -44.29 36.35 11.07
CA PHE A 5 -44.38 34.87 11.05
C PHE A 5 -45.60 34.19 10.39
N SER A 6 -45.32 33.62 9.22
CA SER A 6 -46.05 32.54 8.52
C SER A 6 -45.01 31.45 8.15
N PRO A 7 -45.40 30.19 7.91
CA PRO A 7 -44.77 29.03 8.53
C PRO A 7 -43.63 28.43 7.70
N SER A 8 -42.74 27.76 8.44
CA SER A 8 -41.71 26.85 7.97
C SER A 8 -42.23 25.84 6.94
N ARG A 9 -41.76 25.96 5.70
CA ARG A 9 -41.78 24.87 4.71
C ARG A 9 -40.37 24.28 4.59
N PHE A 10 -40.33 22.96 4.66
CA PHE A 10 -39.20 22.09 4.35
C PHE A 10 -38.40 22.58 3.12
N SER A 11 -37.11 22.81 3.30
CA SER A 11 -36.13 22.82 2.21
C SER A 11 -35.15 21.67 2.41
N ALA A 12 -35.26 20.67 1.54
CA ALA A 12 -34.40 19.49 1.43
C ALA A 12 -32.90 19.86 1.21
N PRO A 13 -31.94 18.95 1.47
CA PRO A 13 -30.51 19.28 1.47
C PRO A 13 -29.96 19.40 0.04
N VAL A 14 -29.62 20.63 -0.36
CA VAL A 14 -29.08 20.95 -1.71
C VAL A 14 -27.57 20.63 -1.88
N SER A 15 -26.85 20.10 -0.89
CA SER A 15 -25.37 20.04 -0.95
C SER A 15 -24.70 18.73 -1.43
N ARG A 16 -25.38 17.58 -1.51
CA ARG A 16 -24.77 16.32 -2.00
C ARG A 16 -24.98 16.05 -3.50
N GLN A 17 -26.14 16.40 -4.06
CA GLN A 17 -26.43 16.20 -5.49
C GLN A 17 -25.61 17.13 -6.40
N ALA A 18 -25.26 18.34 -5.93
CA ALA A 18 -24.44 19.28 -6.69
C ALA A 18 -22.99 18.77 -6.87
N THR A 19 -22.38 18.26 -5.80
CA THR A 19 -21.02 17.71 -5.82
C THR A 19 -20.90 16.47 -6.71
N LEU A 20 -21.88 15.56 -6.65
CA LEU A 20 -21.94 14.38 -7.52
C LEU A 20 -22.14 14.75 -9.00
N ARG A 21 -22.92 15.79 -9.30
CA ARG A 21 -23.08 16.30 -10.68
C ARG A 21 -21.79 16.93 -11.22
N VAL A 22 -21.06 17.68 -10.39
CA VAL A 22 -19.77 18.27 -10.75
C VAL A 22 -18.72 17.18 -11.01
N LEU A 23 -18.65 16.17 -10.14
CA LEU A 23 -17.79 15.00 -10.33
C LEU A 23 -18.12 14.23 -11.61
N ARG A 24 -19.40 13.94 -11.87
CA ARG A 24 -19.82 13.25 -13.12
C ARG A 24 -19.49 14.05 -14.37
N ARG A 25 -19.65 15.37 -14.35
CA ARG A 25 -19.29 16.25 -15.48
C ARG A 25 -17.79 16.27 -15.73
N ALA A 26 -16.99 16.40 -14.66
CA ALA A 26 -15.54 16.39 -14.73
C ALA A 26 -15.02 15.06 -15.29
N GLN A 27 -15.57 13.94 -14.80
CA GLN A 27 -15.23 12.60 -15.26
C GLN A 27 -15.63 12.34 -16.72
N CYS A 28 -16.75 12.89 -17.17
CA CYS A 28 -17.20 12.73 -18.56
C CYS A 28 -16.25 13.37 -19.57
N ALA A 29 -15.62 14.49 -19.23
CA ALA A 29 -14.71 15.21 -20.12
C ALA A 29 -13.41 14.43 -20.36
N LEU A 30 -12.82 13.86 -19.30
CA LEU A 30 -11.59 13.07 -19.42
C LEU A 30 -11.88 11.68 -20.02
N ARG A 31 -13.06 11.10 -19.75
CA ARG A 31 -13.56 9.86 -20.38
C ARG A 31 -13.75 9.98 -21.90
N GLN A 32 -14.12 11.15 -22.41
CA GLN A 32 -14.28 11.36 -23.86
C GLN A 32 -12.96 11.18 -24.63
N PHE A 33 -11.83 11.51 -24.00
CA PHE A 33 -10.51 11.33 -24.62
C PHE A 33 -9.93 9.95 -24.38
N SER A 34 -10.23 9.31 -23.24
CA SER A 34 -9.82 7.92 -22.99
C SER A 34 -10.49 6.93 -23.95
N SER A 35 -11.69 7.22 -24.46
CA SER A 35 -12.40 6.36 -25.42
C SER A 35 -11.97 6.56 -26.89
N ARG A 36 -11.02 7.46 -27.16
CA ARG A 36 -10.51 7.76 -28.51
C ARG A 36 -9.14 7.14 -28.72
N THR A 37 -8.82 6.85 -29.97
CA THR A 37 -7.46 6.46 -30.35
C THR A 37 -6.49 7.63 -30.14
N ALA A 38 -5.20 7.32 -30.03
CA ALA A 38 -4.14 8.34 -29.93
C ALA A 38 -4.15 9.29 -31.14
N ALA A 39 -4.33 8.75 -32.35
CA ALA A 39 -4.40 9.52 -33.59
C ALA A 39 -5.61 10.47 -33.63
N ASP A 40 -6.80 10.00 -33.25
CA ASP A 40 -8.01 10.83 -33.21
C ASP A 40 -7.92 11.93 -32.15
N SER A 41 -7.30 11.62 -31.00
CA SER A 41 -7.10 12.59 -29.93
C SER A 41 -6.16 13.72 -30.36
N LEU A 42 -5.09 13.38 -31.09
CA LEU A 42 -4.17 14.36 -31.69
C LEU A 42 -4.88 15.21 -32.76
N ALA A 43 -5.62 14.58 -33.67
CA ALA A 43 -6.34 15.26 -34.74
C ALA A 43 -7.36 16.29 -34.21
N VAL A 44 -8.14 15.91 -33.19
CA VAL A 44 -9.16 16.77 -32.57
C VAL A 44 -8.57 18.00 -31.90
N LEU A 45 -7.34 17.88 -31.37
CA LEU A 45 -6.64 19.00 -30.74
C LEU A 45 -5.72 19.76 -31.70
N GLY A 46 -5.69 19.40 -32.99
CA GLY A 46 -4.78 19.98 -33.98
C GLY A 46 -3.31 19.82 -33.58
N SER A 47 -2.99 18.72 -32.91
CA SER A 47 -1.65 18.40 -32.38
C SER A 47 -0.97 17.33 -33.23
N THR A 48 0.35 17.24 -33.15
CA THR A 48 1.13 16.17 -33.79
C THR A 48 1.96 15.41 -32.74
N PRO A 49 2.42 14.17 -33.01
CA PRO A 49 3.30 13.44 -32.10
C PRO A 49 4.62 14.16 -31.76
N GLN A 50 5.05 15.06 -32.65
CA GLN A 50 6.23 15.92 -32.49
C GLN A 50 5.94 17.20 -31.69
N GLY A 51 4.68 17.43 -31.29
CA GLY A 51 4.27 18.56 -30.47
C GLY A 51 3.79 19.78 -31.26
N LEU A 52 3.30 20.78 -30.52
CA LEU A 52 2.75 22.01 -31.08
C LEU A 52 3.85 22.94 -31.60
N ALA A 53 3.52 23.70 -32.64
CA ALA A 53 4.34 24.82 -33.08
C ALA A 53 4.27 25.96 -32.05
N PHE A 54 5.36 26.71 -31.87
CA PHE A 54 5.45 27.74 -30.84
C PHE A 54 4.39 28.85 -30.98
N ASP A 55 4.09 29.28 -32.20
CA ASP A 55 3.07 30.29 -32.48
C ASP A 55 1.67 29.80 -32.05
N GLU A 56 1.37 28.52 -32.27
CA GLU A 56 0.12 27.89 -31.83
C GLU A 56 0.05 27.79 -30.30
N VAL A 57 1.17 27.50 -29.62
CA VAL A 57 1.25 27.55 -28.15
C VAL A 57 0.92 28.95 -27.64
N LEU A 58 1.54 29.99 -28.22
CA LEU A 58 1.27 31.38 -27.86
C LEU A 58 -0.19 31.76 -28.08
N ARG A 59 -0.78 31.39 -29.24
CA ARG A 59 -2.21 31.62 -29.51
C ARG A 59 -3.11 30.97 -28.47
N ARG A 60 -2.81 29.73 -28.07
CA ARG A 60 -3.58 29.00 -27.04
C ARG A 60 -3.42 29.62 -25.66
N LEU A 61 -2.22 30.07 -25.27
CA LEU A 61 -2.00 30.79 -24.02
C LEU A 61 -2.76 32.13 -24.00
N MET A 62 -2.73 32.89 -25.10
CA MET A 62 -3.48 34.15 -25.22
C MET A 62 -4.99 33.93 -25.16
N ARG A 63 -5.49 32.85 -25.79
CA ARG A 63 -6.93 32.57 -25.86
C ARG A 63 -7.50 31.95 -24.57
N HIS A 64 -6.74 31.09 -23.90
CA HIS A 64 -7.25 30.27 -22.79
C HIS A 64 -6.59 30.55 -21.44
N GLY A 65 -5.52 31.34 -21.42
CA GLY A 65 -4.75 31.64 -20.22
C GLY A 65 -3.79 30.50 -19.82
N PRO A 66 -2.98 30.74 -18.76
CA PRO A 66 -2.02 29.75 -18.28
C PRO A 66 -2.70 28.56 -17.60
N ASN A 67 -2.02 27.42 -17.53
CA ASN A 67 -2.42 26.24 -16.78
C ASN A 67 -2.34 26.50 -15.26
N ARG A 68 -3.30 27.24 -14.72
CA ARG A 68 -3.37 27.62 -13.30
C ARG A 68 -4.68 27.20 -12.65
N LEU A 69 -4.55 26.53 -11.51
CA LEU A 69 -5.66 26.22 -10.62
C LEU A 69 -6.06 27.45 -9.81
N CYS A 70 -7.30 27.46 -9.34
CA CYS A 70 -7.84 28.59 -8.59
C CYS A 70 -7.34 28.35 -7.18
N VAL A 71 -6.52 29.29 -6.69
CA VAL A 71 -5.91 29.17 -5.37
C VAL A 71 -7.03 29.22 -4.34
N PRO A 72 -7.32 28.12 -3.62
CA PRO A 72 -8.36 28.13 -2.61
C PRO A 72 -7.93 29.06 -1.45
N PRO A 73 -8.89 29.56 -0.65
CA PRO A 73 -8.60 30.43 0.48
C PRO A 73 -7.61 29.77 1.45
N ALA A 74 -6.89 30.58 2.25
CA ALA A 74 -5.85 30.11 3.16
C ALA A 74 -6.30 28.98 4.12
N SER A 75 -7.60 28.91 4.41
CA SER A 75 -8.24 27.85 5.21
C SER A 75 -8.18 26.45 4.59
N ALA A 76 -7.79 26.31 3.33
CA ALA A 76 -7.56 25.05 2.64
C ALA A 76 -6.08 24.90 2.29
N ALA A 77 -5.21 24.96 3.31
CA ALA A 77 -3.76 25.02 3.17
C ALA A 77 -3.18 23.89 2.31
N ASP A 78 -3.71 22.67 2.42
CA ASP A 78 -3.24 21.52 1.64
C ASP A 78 -3.57 21.64 0.15
N LEU A 79 -4.81 22.04 -0.18
CA LEU A 79 -5.25 22.27 -1.55
C LEU A 79 -4.57 23.50 -2.16
N ARG A 80 -4.31 24.52 -1.34
CA ARG A 80 -3.54 25.70 -1.74
C ARG A 80 -2.10 25.33 -2.03
N GLY A 81 -1.46 24.57 -1.15
CA GLY A 81 -0.11 24.07 -1.31
C GLY A 81 0.03 23.13 -2.51
N LEU A 82 -0.97 22.29 -2.78
CA LEU A 82 -1.02 21.46 -3.98
C LEU A 82 -1.20 22.29 -5.26
N ALA A 83 -2.13 23.25 -5.25
CA ALA A 83 -2.39 24.12 -6.41
C ALA A 83 -1.17 24.99 -6.78
N LEU A 84 -0.44 25.48 -5.77
CA LEU A 84 0.80 26.23 -5.98
C LEU A 84 1.93 25.31 -6.49
N ARG A 85 2.16 24.16 -5.85
CA ARG A 85 3.19 23.18 -6.26
C ARG A 85 2.99 22.68 -7.69
N LEU A 86 1.75 22.43 -8.10
CA LEU A 86 1.44 22.00 -9.46
C LEU A 86 1.60 23.11 -10.50
N GLY A 87 1.37 24.39 -10.12
CA GLY A 87 1.58 25.53 -11.01
C GLY A 87 3.06 25.85 -11.26
N ASP A 88 3.91 25.56 -10.28
CA ASP A 88 5.35 25.81 -10.31
C ASP A 88 6.20 24.59 -10.72
N ALA A 89 5.57 23.43 -10.92
CA ALA A 89 6.25 22.22 -11.38
C ALA A 89 6.90 22.43 -12.76
N MET A 90 8.07 21.85 -12.99
CA MET A 90 8.67 21.79 -14.33
C MET A 90 8.21 20.52 -15.02
N CYS A 91 7.92 20.61 -16.32
CA CYS A 91 7.46 19.48 -17.12
C CYS A 91 8.21 19.43 -18.45
N THR A 92 8.46 18.21 -18.94
CA THR A 92 9.14 17.99 -20.22
C THR A 92 8.11 17.95 -21.34
N VAL A 93 8.28 18.79 -22.37
CA VAL A 93 7.30 19.01 -23.44
C VAL A 93 8.00 18.95 -24.80
N ARG A 94 7.35 18.34 -25.79
CA ARG A 94 7.75 18.38 -27.20
C ARG A 94 7.11 19.60 -27.87
N ARG A 95 7.93 20.49 -28.43
CA ARG A 95 7.48 21.68 -29.19
C ARG A 95 8.37 21.89 -30.41
N ARG A 96 7.75 22.33 -31.50
CA ARG A 96 8.42 22.64 -32.77
C ARG A 96 8.67 24.13 -32.91
N PHE A 97 9.91 24.53 -33.16
CA PHE A 97 10.30 25.94 -33.30
C PHE A 97 10.86 26.20 -34.69
N ALA A 98 10.00 26.62 -35.63
CA ALA A 98 10.42 27.00 -36.98
C ALA A 98 11.00 28.42 -37.09
N LEU A 99 10.98 29.23 -36.02
CA LEU A 99 11.24 30.68 -36.08
C LEU A 99 12.65 31.11 -35.62
N TYR A 100 13.49 30.19 -35.11
CA TYR A 100 14.79 30.56 -34.51
C TYR A 100 15.94 29.54 -34.76
N ASP A 101 15.82 28.63 -35.73
CA ASP A 101 16.85 27.58 -35.98
C ASP A 101 17.25 26.79 -34.71
N LEU A 102 16.36 26.70 -33.72
CA LEU A 102 16.56 25.87 -32.55
C LEU A 102 16.12 24.45 -32.91
N PRO A 103 16.94 23.42 -32.63
CA PRO A 103 16.57 22.05 -32.95
C PRO A 103 15.25 21.65 -32.27
N ASP A 104 14.38 21.00 -33.04
CA ASP A 104 13.18 20.36 -32.53
C ASP A 104 13.56 19.35 -31.44
N GLY A 105 12.93 19.43 -30.27
CA GLY A 105 13.38 18.61 -29.14
C GLY A 105 12.55 18.74 -27.87
N LEU A 106 12.86 17.86 -26.91
CA LEU A 106 12.29 17.87 -25.56
C LEU A 106 12.78 19.12 -24.80
N ARG A 107 11.86 19.86 -24.19
CA ARG A 107 12.19 21.02 -23.35
C ARG A 107 11.51 20.95 -22.00
N ARG A 108 12.21 21.37 -20.96
CA ARG A 108 11.59 21.62 -19.65
C ARG A 108 10.97 23.01 -19.63
N VAL A 109 9.65 23.08 -19.46
CA VAL A 109 8.90 24.33 -19.27
C VAL A 109 8.11 24.29 -17.96
N PRO A 110 7.85 25.44 -17.33
CA PRO A 110 6.95 25.48 -16.18
C PRO A 110 5.55 24.99 -16.54
N ALA A 111 4.91 24.24 -15.65
CA ALA A 111 3.60 23.63 -15.86
C ALA A 111 2.52 24.66 -16.18
N HIS A 112 2.62 25.89 -15.66
CA HIS A 112 1.69 26.99 -15.99
C HIS A 112 1.75 27.44 -17.47
N GLN A 113 2.78 27.07 -18.22
CA GLN A 113 2.92 27.35 -19.66
C GLN A 113 2.38 26.22 -20.54
N LEU A 114 1.84 25.15 -19.96
CA LEU A 114 1.19 24.09 -20.71
C LEU A 114 -0.13 24.57 -21.31
N VAL A 115 -0.37 24.17 -22.55
CA VAL A 115 -1.64 24.39 -23.23
C VAL A 115 -2.27 23.06 -23.63
N ARG A 116 -3.59 23.09 -23.79
CA ARG A 116 -4.30 21.96 -24.39
C ARG A 116 -3.68 21.64 -25.76
N GLY A 117 -3.36 20.37 -25.98
CA GLY A 117 -2.69 19.87 -27.18
C GLY A 117 -1.16 19.76 -27.07
N ASP A 118 -0.52 20.23 -26.00
CA ASP A 118 0.90 19.94 -25.76
C ASP A 118 1.12 18.43 -25.61
N VAL A 119 2.26 17.94 -26.11
CA VAL A 119 2.73 16.56 -25.89
C VAL A 119 3.81 16.61 -24.83
N ILE A 120 3.57 15.95 -23.71
CA ILE A 120 4.46 15.94 -22.55
C ILE A 120 5.09 14.56 -22.37
N CYS A 121 6.27 14.53 -21.77
CA CYS A 121 6.92 13.32 -21.30
C CYS A 121 6.86 13.32 -19.78
N LEU A 122 6.32 12.23 -19.23
CA LEU A 122 6.23 11.94 -17.82
C LEU A 122 7.30 10.92 -17.48
N SER A 123 7.99 11.14 -16.36
CA SER A 123 8.98 10.20 -15.84
C SER A 123 8.75 9.96 -14.35
N ALA A 124 9.27 8.84 -13.83
CA ALA A 124 9.21 8.52 -12.41
C ALA A 124 9.64 9.69 -11.52
N GLY A 125 8.87 9.94 -10.46
CA GLY A 125 9.04 11.06 -9.54
C GLY A 125 8.30 12.34 -9.93
N GLU A 126 7.85 12.49 -11.19
CA GLU A 126 7.10 13.66 -11.63
C GLU A 126 5.61 13.58 -11.24
N ARG A 127 4.95 14.73 -11.18
CA ARG A 127 3.48 14.81 -11.07
C ARG A 127 2.89 15.13 -12.42
N VAL A 128 1.74 14.54 -12.71
CA VAL A 128 0.96 14.82 -13.91
C VAL A 128 0.50 16.28 -13.86
N PRO A 129 1.00 17.16 -14.75
CA PRO A 129 0.87 18.61 -14.61
C PRO A 129 -0.45 19.18 -15.16
N ALA A 130 -1.24 18.36 -15.84
CA ALA A 130 -2.50 18.69 -16.48
C ALA A 130 -3.33 17.41 -16.64
N ASP A 131 -4.59 17.48 -17.07
CA ASP A 131 -5.30 16.24 -17.43
C ASP A 131 -4.79 15.78 -18.80
N VAL A 132 -4.42 14.50 -18.91
CA VAL A 132 -3.74 13.96 -20.08
C VAL A 132 -4.36 12.67 -20.60
N ARG A 133 -4.26 12.48 -21.91
CA ARG A 133 -4.44 11.21 -22.62
C ARG A 133 -3.05 10.60 -22.81
N LEU A 134 -2.81 9.40 -22.30
CA LEU A 134 -1.58 8.67 -22.56
C LEU A 134 -1.53 8.33 -24.06
N LEU A 135 -0.43 8.61 -24.74
CA LEU A 135 -0.20 8.22 -26.14
C LEU A 135 0.62 6.93 -26.20
N SER A 136 1.60 6.84 -25.31
CA SER A 136 2.38 5.63 -25.03
C SER A 136 2.81 5.66 -23.57
N SER A 137 2.96 4.49 -22.97
CA SER A 137 3.41 4.33 -21.59
C SER A 137 4.34 3.14 -21.51
N ASP A 138 5.41 3.28 -20.75
CA ASP A 138 6.38 2.25 -20.48
C ASP A 138 6.53 2.08 -18.96
N GLY A 139 6.08 0.94 -18.42
CA GLY A 139 6.09 0.68 -16.99
C GLY A 139 5.36 1.72 -16.12
N LEU A 140 4.43 2.51 -16.68
CA LEU A 140 3.85 3.67 -16.00
C LEU A 140 2.98 3.25 -14.81
N VAL A 141 3.51 3.44 -13.60
CA VAL A 141 2.78 3.28 -12.34
C VAL A 141 2.43 4.65 -11.81
N LEU A 142 1.14 4.91 -11.60
CA LEU A 142 0.65 6.19 -11.07
C LEU A 142 0.09 6.01 -9.65
N GLU A 143 0.65 6.75 -8.70
CA GLU A 143 0.01 7.06 -7.41
C GLU A 143 -1.11 8.08 -7.68
N ARG A 144 -2.35 7.59 -7.77
CA ARG A 144 -3.51 8.40 -8.14
C ARG A 144 -4.00 9.18 -6.93
N ALA A 145 -3.98 10.50 -7.03
CA ALA A 145 -4.44 11.38 -5.94
C ALA A 145 -5.93 11.69 -6.07
N ILE A 146 -6.50 11.57 -7.28
CA ILE A 146 -7.83 12.09 -7.63
C ILE A 146 -8.56 11.10 -8.56
N LEU A 147 -9.19 10.08 -7.96
CA LEU A 147 -10.24 9.19 -8.52
C LEU A 147 -9.86 8.18 -9.64
N GLN A 148 -10.83 7.28 -9.88
CA GLN A 148 -10.78 5.94 -10.53
C GLN A 148 -9.85 5.71 -11.75
N PRO A 149 -9.38 4.46 -11.93
CA PRO A 149 -8.49 4.08 -13.01
C PRO A 149 -9.13 4.20 -14.39
N TRP A 150 -8.53 5.03 -15.25
CA TRP A 150 -8.65 4.88 -16.69
C TRP A 150 -7.35 4.29 -17.24
N PRO A 151 -7.43 3.32 -18.18
CA PRO A 151 -6.23 2.68 -18.74
C PRO A 151 -5.33 3.69 -19.46
N ASP A 152 -5.96 4.74 -19.97
CA ASP A 152 -5.48 5.54 -21.08
C ASP A 152 -5.43 7.04 -20.75
N ALA A 153 -5.82 7.44 -19.54
CA ALA A 153 -5.85 8.84 -19.15
C ALA A 153 -5.46 9.01 -17.68
N SER A 154 -4.88 10.18 -17.38
CA SER A 154 -4.42 10.54 -16.05
C SER A 154 -4.85 11.96 -15.71
N ALA A 155 -5.19 12.19 -14.44
CA ALA A 155 -5.67 13.48 -13.99
C ALA A 155 -4.50 14.33 -13.45
N MET A 156 -4.65 15.65 -13.55
CA MET A 156 -3.72 16.59 -12.94
C MET A 156 -3.57 16.33 -11.44
N GLY A 157 -2.33 16.11 -10.98
CA GLY A 157 -2.02 15.86 -9.57
C GLY A 157 -1.64 14.41 -9.24
N ASP A 158 -1.97 13.45 -10.11
CA ASP A 158 -1.44 12.08 -10.02
C ASP A 158 0.10 12.10 -10.05
N ARG A 159 0.74 11.15 -9.39
CA ARG A 159 2.20 11.07 -9.29
C ARG A 159 2.71 9.84 -10.01
N VAL A 160 3.75 10.00 -10.81
CA VAL A 160 4.46 8.89 -11.45
C VAL A 160 5.33 8.21 -10.41
N ALA A 161 4.90 7.05 -9.94
CA ALA A 161 5.64 6.23 -9.00
C ALA A 161 6.78 5.48 -9.70
N ALA A 162 6.53 4.99 -10.91
CA ALA A 162 7.52 4.31 -11.75
C ALA A 162 7.18 4.45 -13.24
N GLY A 163 8.16 4.18 -14.10
CA GLY A 163 8.01 4.19 -15.56
C GLY A 163 8.02 5.58 -16.19
N SER A 164 7.75 5.60 -17.49
CA SER A 164 7.64 6.81 -18.30
C SER A 164 6.40 6.78 -19.18
N ALA A 165 5.94 7.94 -19.62
CA ALA A 165 4.87 8.01 -20.60
C ALA A 165 4.96 9.26 -21.47
N VAL A 166 4.55 9.12 -22.73
CA VAL A 166 4.26 10.26 -23.59
C VAL A 166 2.77 10.50 -23.53
N ALA A 167 2.36 11.71 -23.19
CA ALA A 167 0.96 12.03 -22.96
C ALA A 167 0.56 13.34 -23.65
N LEU A 168 -0.67 13.39 -24.15
CA LEU A 168 -1.28 14.55 -24.78
C LEU A 168 -2.12 15.31 -23.74
N VAL A 169 -1.88 16.61 -23.58
CA VAL A 169 -2.64 17.47 -22.66
C VAL A 169 -4.04 17.72 -23.22
N VAL A 170 -5.06 17.21 -22.53
CA VAL A 170 -6.46 17.32 -22.97
C VAL A 170 -7.24 18.43 -22.25
N ALA A 171 -6.83 18.80 -21.04
CA ALA A 171 -7.38 19.95 -20.31
C ALA A 171 -6.33 20.59 -19.39
N THR A 172 -6.43 21.91 -19.22
CA THR A 172 -5.52 22.69 -18.37
C THR A 172 -6.29 23.57 -17.38
N GLY A 173 -5.60 23.93 -16.30
CA GLY A 173 -6.03 24.84 -15.26
C GLY A 173 -7.40 24.46 -14.72
N GLN A 174 -8.37 25.32 -14.96
CA GLN A 174 -9.70 25.16 -14.42
C GLN A 174 -10.59 24.14 -15.12
N ALA A 175 -10.20 23.73 -16.31
CA ALA A 175 -10.89 22.74 -17.10
C ALA A 175 -10.44 21.31 -16.74
N THR A 176 -9.43 21.15 -15.88
CA THR A 176 -9.04 19.83 -15.36
C THR A 176 -10.05 19.33 -14.34
N VAL A 177 -10.07 18.02 -14.09
CA VAL A 177 -10.87 17.38 -13.04
C VAL A 177 -10.61 18.06 -11.69
N LEU A 178 -9.34 18.27 -11.35
CA LEU A 178 -8.93 18.99 -10.14
C LEU A 178 -9.42 20.44 -10.13
N GLY A 179 -9.30 21.16 -11.25
CA GLY A 179 -9.77 22.53 -11.38
C GLY A 179 -11.28 22.68 -11.20
N MET A 180 -12.06 21.78 -11.78
CA MET A 180 -13.53 21.76 -11.62
C MET A 180 -13.94 21.48 -10.17
N LEU A 181 -13.22 20.59 -9.49
CA LEU A 181 -13.46 20.29 -8.07
C LEU A 181 -13.16 21.47 -7.16
N LEU A 182 -12.04 22.17 -7.40
CA LEU A 182 -11.67 23.35 -6.64
C LEU A 182 -12.66 24.50 -6.83
N ARG A 183 -13.20 24.69 -8.04
CA ARG A 183 -14.27 25.68 -8.30
C ARG A 183 -15.56 25.38 -7.54
N GLY A 184 -15.95 24.11 -7.45
CA GLY A 184 -17.19 23.69 -6.78
C GLY A 184 -17.21 24.00 -5.28
N ARG A 185 -16.02 24.08 -4.65
CA ARG A 185 -15.85 24.29 -3.20
C ARG A 185 -15.72 25.76 -2.80
N ALA A 186 -15.60 26.69 -3.74
CA ALA A 186 -15.37 28.11 -3.50
C ALA A 186 -16.63 28.92 -3.09
N ARG A 187 -17.79 28.27 -2.83
CA ARG A 187 -19.02 28.95 -2.40
C ARG A 187 -19.52 28.43 -1.04
N GLY A 188 -19.16 29.15 0.03
CA GLY A 188 -19.84 29.09 1.33
C GLY A 188 -18.88 29.32 2.52
N PRO A 189 -19.02 30.42 3.29
CA PRO A 189 -18.23 30.62 4.50
C PRO A 189 -18.89 29.90 5.69
N SER A 190 -18.08 29.20 6.51
CA SER A 190 -18.52 28.62 7.78
C SER A 190 -17.99 29.44 8.96
N TRP A 191 -18.75 29.48 10.04
CA TRP A 191 -18.53 30.22 11.30
C TRP A 191 -17.13 30.11 11.92
N ARG A 192 -16.29 29.17 11.47
CA ARG A 192 -14.90 28.96 11.91
C ARG A 192 -13.94 30.09 11.50
N THR A 193 -14.25 30.86 10.45
CA THR A 193 -13.34 31.91 9.93
C THR A 193 -13.12 33.06 10.91
N ARG A 194 -14.09 33.38 11.78
CA ARG A 194 -13.97 34.46 12.77
C ARG A 194 -13.12 34.12 13.99
N LEU A 195 -12.91 32.84 14.27
CA LEU A 195 -12.12 32.37 15.41
C LEU A 195 -10.62 32.30 15.08
N TYR A 196 -10.28 32.07 13.81
CA TYR A 196 -8.90 31.99 13.33
C TYR A 196 -8.24 33.37 13.19
N GLU A 197 -9.00 34.43 12.86
CA GLU A 197 -8.48 35.81 12.80
C GLU A 197 -8.07 36.34 14.18
N ALA A 198 -8.65 35.81 15.26
CA ALA A 198 -8.28 36.17 16.64
C ALA A 198 -7.01 35.47 17.15
N LEU A 199 -6.58 34.36 16.51
CA LEU A 199 -5.44 33.56 16.96
C LEU A 199 -4.17 33.77 16.12
N ALA A 200 -4.27 34.39 14.94
CA ALA A 200 -3.15 34.66 14.05
C ALA A 200 -2.34 35.94 14.38
N ALA A 201 -2.67 36.64 15.48
CA ALA A 201 -1.93 37.83 15.92
C ALA A 201 -0.66 37.52 16.76
N GLY A 202 -0.31 36.24 16.96
CA GLY A 202 0.81 35.84 17.79
C GLY A 202 1.82 34.98 17.05
N VAL A 203 3.03 35.51 16.91
CA VAL A 203 4.29 34.82 16.59
C VAL A 203 4.60 34.62 15.10
N GLY A 204 5.40 35.55 14.59
CA GLY A 204 6.21 35.35 13.39
C GLY A 204 7.70 35.30 13.70
N ARG A 205 8.44 34.79 12.70
CA ARG A 205 9.88 34.89 12.40
C ARG A 205 10.79 33.82 13.00
N LEU A 206 11.39 33.00 12.14
CA LEU A 206 12.75 33.23 11.62
C LEU A 206 13.05 32.34 10.41
N ARG A 207 13.95 32.83 9.56
CA ARG A 207 14.33 32.33 8.23
C ARG A 207 15.76 31.76 8.25
N THR A 208 16.05 30.90 7.26
CA THR A 208 17.22 30.84 6.35
C THR A 208 18.52 30.04 6.64
N LEU A 209 18.92 29.30 5.56
CA LEU A 209 20.26 28.93 5.01
C LEU A 209 20.99 27.73 5.67
N SER A 210 21.73 26.82 5.01
CA SER A 210 22.44 26.68 3.69
C SER A 210 22.82 25.17 3.49
N ALA A 211 22.71 24.50 2.33
CA ALA A 211 23.61 24.40 1.15
C ALA A 211 25.05 23.83 1.37
N GLY A 212 25.39 22.76 0.60
CA GLY A 212 26.73 22.16 0.39
C GLY A 212 26.78 20.68 0.83
N GLY A 213 27.11 19.65 0.05
CA GLY A 213 27.71 19.49 -1.27
C GLY A 213 28.80 18.41 -1.17
N VAL A 214 28.74 17.31 -1.96
CA VAL A 214 29.88 16.55 -2.52
C VAL A 214 29.37 15.66 -3.65
N ALA A 215 29.99 15.77 -4.82
CA ALA A 215 29.91 14.85 -5.95
C ALA A 215 31.34 14.45 -6.36
N ALA A 216 31.57 13.18 -6.72
CA ALA A 216 32.64 12.67 -7.61
C ALA A 216 32.39 11.16 -7.81
N ILE A 217 31.86 10.71 -8.96
CA ILE A 217 32.53 10.33 -10.22
C ILE A 217 33.40 9.06 -10.11
N LEU A 218 32.92 7.97 -10.71
CA LEU A 218 33.74 7.00 -11.45
C LEU A 218 32.98 6.60 -12.73
N THR A 219 33.49 7.07 -13.87
CA THR A 219 33.13 6.62 -15.22
C THR A 219 34.30 5.82 -15.79
N ALA A 220 34.05 4.64 -16.36
CA ALA A 220 34.54 4.23 -17.69
C ALA A 220 34.21 2.75 -17.97
N GLY A 221 33.58 2.52 -19.12
CA GLY A 221 33.30 1.19 -19.67
C GLY A 221 32.22 1.26 -20.75
N ALA A 222 32.51 1.93 -21.87
CA ALA A 222 31.62 1.97 -23.02
C ALA A 222 31.88 0.77 -23.95
N ILE A 223 30.81 0.03 -24.26
CA ILE A 223 30.67 -0.87 -25.42
C ILE A 223 29.37 -0.42 -26.13
N PRO A 224 29.31 -0.25 -27.46
CA PRO A 224 28.10 0.18 -28.14
C PRO A 224 27.18 -0.99 -28.58
N ALA A 225 25.88 -0.71 -28.52
CA ALA A 225 24.73 -1.24 -29.29
C ALA A 225 24.34 -2.74 -29.17
N ASP A 226 23.25 -3.02 -28.43
CA ASP A 226 21.93 -3.36 -29.01
C ASP A 226 20.87 -3.50 -27.88
N SER A 227 19.75 -2.77 -28.00
CA SER A 227 18.52 -2.80 -27.15
C SER A 227 18.62 -3.29 -25.69
N LEU A 228 19.16 -2.48 -24.77
CA LEU A 228 19.00 -2.74 -23.33
C LEU A 228 17.64 -2.18 -22.86
N GLY A 229 16.73 -3.05 -22.42
CA GLY A 229 15.48 -2.65 -21.76
C GLY A 229 15.76 -1.83 -20.50
N GLU A 230 14.89 -0.86 -20.17
CA GLU A 230 15.10 0.00 -19.01
C GLU A 230 15.05 -0.83 -17.71
N THR A 231 16.20 -1.04 -17.06
CA THR A 231 16.29 -1.66 -15.74
C THR A 231 16.01 -0.61 -14.65
N SER A 232 14.99 -0.82 -13.83
CA SER A 232 14.77 -0.03 -12.61
C SER A 232 15.30 -0.80 -11.40
N LEU A 233 16.24 -0.20 -10.65
CA LEU A 233 16.69 -0.70 -9.35
C LEU A 233 16.29 0.33 -8.28
N SER A 234 15.72 -0.13 -7.18
CA SER A 234 15.33 0.71 -6.05
C SER A 234 15.73 0.08 -4.73
N LEU A 235 16.41 0.87 -3.90
CA LEU A 235 16.52 0.63 -2.46
C LEU A 235 15.25 1.19 -1.79
N TYR A 236 14.66 0.42 -0.90
CA TYR A 236 13.48 0.82 -0.14
C TYR A 236 13.53 0.23 1.28
N GLY A 237 12.68 0.74 2.16
CA GLY A 237 12.49 0.12 3.47
C GLY A 237 11.49 0.85 4.34
N THR A 238 11.26 0.24 5.50
CA THR A 238 10.41 0.77 6.57
C THR A 238 11.17 0.65 7.89
N LEU A 239 11.26 1.74 8.64
CA LEU A 239 11.83 1.78 9.98
C LEU A 239 10.72 2.09 10.97
N ASP A 240 10.49 1.23 11.94
CA ASP A 240 9.48 1.38 12.97
C ASP A 240 10.07 1.16 14.35
N SER A 241 9.99 2.18 15.20
CA SER A 241 10.37 2.04 16.59
C SER A 241 9.48 2.88 17.50
N GLY A 242 9.28 2.40 18.72
CA GLY A 242 8.47 3.08 19.72
C GLY A 242 8.84 2.70 21.13
N LEU A 243 8.34 3.47 22.09
CA LEU A 243 8.35 3.12 23.51
C LEU A 243 7.13 2.26 23.80
N ALA A 244 7.33 1.11 24.44
CA ALA A 244 6.26 0.20 24.82
C ALA A 244 6.27 -0.11 26.32
N TRP A 245 5.08 -0.18 26.91
CA TRP A 245 4.82 -0.70 28.25
C TRP A 245 4.01 -1.97 28.09
N THR A 246 4.63 -3.13 28.32
CA THR A 246 4.00 -4.44 28.17
C THR A 246 3.87 -5.11 29.51
N HIS A 247 2.65 -5.40 29.92
CA HIS A 247 2.35 -6.21 31.10
C HIS A 247 1.90 -7.61 30.68
N VAL A 248 2.56 -8.63 31.21
CA VAL A 248 2.20 -10.04 31.02
C VAL A 248 1.90 -10.65 32.39
N SER A 249 0.70 -11.20 32.58
CA SER A 249 0.32 -11.82 33.85
C SER A 249 1.28 -12.95 34.20
N GLY A 250 1.82 -12.94 35.43
CA GLY A 250 2.81 -13.91 35.89
C GLY A 250 4.27 -13.54 35.56
N GLN A 251 4.52 -12.63 34.60
CA GLN A 251 5.88 -12.15 34.27
C GLN A 251 6.12 -10.68 34.64
N GLY A 252 5.05 -9.93 34.95
CA GLY A 252 5.14 -8.54 35.37
C GLY A 252 5.14 -7.54 34.21
N THR A 253 5.64 -6.34 34.46
CA THR A 253 5.66 -5.24 33.48
C THR A 253 7.07 -5.01 32.96
N ARG A 254 7.23 -4.91 31.65
CA ARG A 254 8.46 -4.53 30.95
C ARG A 254 8.23 -3.26 30.16
N ASN A 255 9.16 -2.33 30.29
CA ASN A 255 9.14 -1.05 29.60
C ASN A 255 10.44 -0.90 28.82
N GLY A 256 10.35 -0.44 27.57
CA GLY A 256 11.54 -0.26 26.77
C GLY A 256 11.24 0.24 25.37
N LEU A 257 12.30 0.38 24.59
CA LEU A 257 12.17 0.54 23.15
C LEU A 257 11.72 -0.79 22.52
N LEU A 258 10.89 -0.66 21.51
CA LEU A 258 10.36 -1.71 20.67
C LEU A 258 10.89 -1.46 19.25
N SER A 259 11.40 -2.50 18.61
CA SER A 259 11.53 -2.53 17.16
C SER A 259 10.24 -3.12 16.60
N GLY A 260 9.50 -2.35 15.80
CA GLY A 260 8.27 -2.76 15.17
C GLY A 260 7.04 -2.83 16.08
N GLY A 261 6.41 -1.68 16.34
CA GLY A 261 5.11 -1.60 17.00
C GLY A 261 3.94 -1.65 16.04
N GLN A 262 3.98 -0.81 15.01
CA GLN A 262 2.97 -0.84 13.95
C GLN A 262 3.31 -1.92 12.92
N THR A 263 4.57 -1.97 12.48
CA THR A 263 5.03 -2.92 11.46
C THR A 263 6.48 -3.30 11.71
N ASP A 264 6.95 -4.36 11.07
CA ASP A 264 8.35 -4.76 11.13
C ASP A 264 9.28 -3.71 10.51
N SER A 265 10.48 -3.59 11.07
CA SER A 265 11.55 -2.78 10.50
C SER A 265 12.32 -3.61 9.47
N LEU A 266 12.38 -3.13 8.24
CA LEU A 266 12.98 -3.85 7.11
C LEU A 266 13.61 -2.91 6.09
N TRP A 267 14.53 -3.46 5.31
CA TRP A 267 15.11 -2.82 4.14
C TRP A 267 15.21 -3.82 2.99
N GLY A 268 15.24 -3.32 1.76
CA GLY A 268 15.33 -4.19 0.61
C GLY A 268 15.74 -3.51 -0.68
N LEU A 269 16.13 -4.35 -1.63
CA LEU A 269 16.38 -4.00 -3.02
C LEU A 269 15.30 -4.65 -3.86
N ARG A 270 14.69 -3.89 -4.78
CA ARG A 270 13.80 -4.44 -5.79
C ARG A 270 14.13 -3.88 -7.14
N GLY A 271 13.85 -4.66 -8.16
CA GLY A 271 13.99 -4.18 -9.52
C GLY A 271 13.09 -4.89 -10.50
N GLN A 272 12.95 -4.26 -11.66
CA GLN A 272 12.23 -4.78 -12.81
C GLN A 272 12.97 -4.39 -14.08
N GLU A 273 13.13 -5.34 -14.98
CA GLU A 273 13.74 -5.21 -16.30
C GLU A 273 12.69 -5.59 -17.35
N ASP A 274 12.44 -4.69 -18.31
CA ASP A 274 11.64 -5.02 -19.48
C ASP A 274 12.44 -5.95 -20.42
N LEU A 275 11.88 -7.11 -20.73
CA LEU A 275 12.48 -8.09 -21.64
C LEU A 275 11.94 -7.95 -23.08
N GLY A 276 11.07 -6.98 -23.32
CA GLY A 276 10.36 -6.78 -24.57
C GLY A 276 9.11 -7.65 -24.70
N GLY A 277 8.24 -7.30 -25.65
CA GLY A 277 7.01 -8.06 -25.93
C GLY A 277 6.01 -8.10 -24.76
N GLY A 278 6.11 -7.16 -23.81
CA GLY A 278 5.27 -7.10 -22.61
C GLY A 278 5.66 -8.12 -21.52
N ALA A 279 6.80 -8.82 -21.69
CA ALA A 279 7.40 -9.65 -20.67
C ALA A 279 8.41 -8.84 -19.84
N TYR A 280 8.57 -9.19 -18.57
CA TYR A 280 9.50 -8.53 -17.67
C TYR A 280 10.15 -9.53 -16.70
N ALA A 281 11.40 -9.29 -16.35
CA ALA A 281 12.04 -9.90 -15.19
C ALA A 281 11.86 -8.97 -13.99
N SER A 282 11.71 -9.53 -12.79
CA SER A 282 11.68 -8.73 -11.55
C SER A 282 12.26 -9.49 -10.39
N PHE A 283 12.75 -8.80 -9.38
CA PHE A 283 13.29 -9.44 -8.18
C PHE A 283 13.04 -8.59 -6.95
N ALA A 284 13.07 -9.24 -5.78
CA ALA A 284 13.16 -8.55 -4.51
C ALA A 284 14.06 -9.31 -3.55
N LEU A 285 14.88 -8.54 -2.83
CA LEU A 285 15.70 -8.96 -1.69
C LEU A 285 15.30 -8.08 -0.51
N GLU A 286 14.87 -8.65 0.61
CA GLU A 286 14.37 -7.92 1.77
C GLU A 286 14.82 -8.59 3.08
N GLY A 287 15.40 -7.78 3.97
CA GLY A 287 15.92 -8.21 5.26
C GLY A 287 15.32 -7.38 6.40
N GLY A 288 14.93 -8.07 7.46
CA GLY A 288 14.49 -7.48 8.72
C GLY A 288 15.66 -6.97 9.55
N LEU A 289 15.43 -5.90 10.30
CA LEU A 289 16.41 -5.28 11.18
C LEU A 289 15.78 -4.94 12.52
N ASP A 290 16.52 -5.15 13.60
CA ASP A 290 16.11 -4.71 14.93
C ASP A 290 16.68 -3.32 15.20
N LEU A 291 15.82 -2.31 15.31
CA LEU A 291 16.23 -0.91 15.52
C LEU A 291 16.79 -0.64 16.93
N VAL A 292 16.57 -1.54 17.88
CA VAL A 292 17.03 -1.38 19.26
C VAL A 292 18.50 -1.79 19.41
N SER A 293 18.89 -2.86 18.74
CA SER A 293 20.22 -3.47 18.80
C SER A 293 21.07 -3.21 17.56
N GLY A 294 20.45 -2.84 16.44
CA GLY A 294 21.10 -2.69 15.13
C GLY A 294 21.44 -4.02 14.45
N GLN A 295 21.00 -5.15 14.99
CA GLN A 295 21.23 -6.47 14.40
C GLN A 295 20.21 -6.78 13.30
N ALA A 296 20.53 -7.73 12.42
CA ALA A 296 19.52 -8.35 11.56
C ALA A 296 18.49 -9.08 12.44
N GLU A 297 17.21 -9.05 12.05
CA GLU A 297 16.15 -9.74 12.79
C GLU A 297 16.39 -11.26 12.84
N ASP A 298 16.90 -11.82 11.74
CA ASP A 298 17.46 -13.18 11.68
C ASP A 298 18.96 -13.09 11.39
N SER A 299 19.79 -13.22 12.43
CA SER A 299 21.25 -13.15 12.33
C SER A 299 21.88 -14.21 11.41
N GLY A 300 21.17 -15.30 11.12
CA GLY A 300 21.61 -16.35 10.21
C GLY A 300 21.25 -16.10 8.75
N ARG A 301 20.44 -15.07 8.45
CA ARG A 301 19.87 -14.85 7.12
C ARG A 301 19.70 -13.37 6.79
N LEU A 302 20.57 -12.86 5.93
CA LEU A 302 20.55 -11.45 5.47
C LEU A 302 19.22 -11.02 4.85
N PHE A 303 18.57 -11.90 4.06
CA PHE A 303 17.29 -11.63 3.39
C PHE A 303 16.24 -12.62 3.88
N ASN A 304 15.83 -12.45 5.15
CA ASN A 304 14.88 -13.32 5.82
C ASN A 304 13.42 -13.10 5.40
N TYR A 305 13.06 -11.95 4.83
CA TYR A 305 11.71 -11.69 4.31
C TYR A 305 11.59 -12.18 2.87
N GLN A 306 12.22 -11.49 1.92
CA GLN A 306 12.09 -11.80 0.49
C GLN A 306 13.45 -12.08 -0.11
N SER A 307 13.55 -13.13 -0.92
CA SER A 307 14.69 -13.37 -1.79
C SER A 307 14.23 -14.20 -2.99
N TRP A 308 13.78 -13.52 -4.04
CA TRP A 308 13.19 -14.19 -5.21
C TRP A 308 13.47 -13.45 -6.52
N LEU A 309 13.43 -14.21 -7.60
CA LEU A 309 13.45 -13.75 -8.98
C LEU A 309 12.14 -14.18 -9.65
N GLY A 310 11.59 -13.32 -10.50
CA GLY A 310 10.35 -13.56 -11.21
C GLY A 310 10.42 -13.18 -12.67
N LEU A 311 9.58 -13.85 -13.44
CA LEU A 311 9.31 -13.57 -14.85
C LEU A 311 7.80 -13.37 -14.98
N GLY A 312 7.40 -12.22 -15.52
CA GLY A 312 6.00 -11.90 -15.70
C GLY A 312 5.68 -11.40 -17.10
N ASN A 313 4.38 -11.39 -17.40
CA ASN A 313 3.81 -10.82 -18.60
C ASN A 313 2.42 -10.28 -18.28
N ALA A 314 2.04 -9.15 -18.86
CA ALA A 314 0.75 -8.50 -18.60
C ALA A 314 -0.48 -9.39 -18.86
N THR A 315 -0.35 -10.44 -19.69
CA THR A 315 -1.45 -11.37 -20.05
C THR A 315 -1.43 -12.69 -19.29
N LEU A 316 -0.25 -13.17 -18.88
CA LEU A 316 -0.08 -14.46 -18.21
C LEU A 316 0.13 -14.34 -16.69
N GLY A 317 0.42 -13.14 -16.20
CA GLY A 317 0.73 -12.90 -14.81
C GLY A 317 2.22 -13.08 -14.54
N GLU A 318 2.56 -13.37 -13.29
CA GLU A 318 3.95 -13.41 -12.82
C GLU A 318 4.26 -14.75 -12.14
N LEU A 319 5.33 -15.39 -12.58
CA LEU A 319 5.93 -16.55 -11.93
C LEU A 319 7.16 -16.10 -11.14
N ARG A 320 7.25 -16.47 -9.87
CA ARG A 320 8.36 -16.16 -8.96
C ARG A 320 8.97 -17.42 -8.39
N LEU A 321 10.28 -17.42 -8.23
CA LEU A 321 11.10 -18.50 -7.70
C LEU A 321 11.96 -17.96 -6.55
N GLY A 322 11.92 -18.62 -5.39
CA GLY A 322 12.78 -18.29 -4.25
C GLY A 322 12.03 -18.27 -2.93
N ARG A 323 12.50 -17.44 -2.00
CA ARG A 323 11.89 -17.21 -0.69
C ARG A 323 10.93 -16.04 -0.76
N GLN A 324 9.67 -16.27 -0.44
CA GLN A 324 8.63 -15.22 -0.50
C GLN A 324 7.41 -15.57 0.34
N TYR A 325 6.46 -14.64 0.43
CA TYR A 325 5.13 -14.88 1.00
C TYR A 325 4.32 -15.83 0.11
N THR A 326 3.52 -16.70 0.72
CA THR A 326 2.53 -17.49 -0.01
C THR A 326 1.46 -16.57 -0.62
N VAL A 327 0.77 -17.03 -1.66
CA VAL A 327 -0.36 -16.27 -2.23
C VAL A 327 -1.51 -16.10 -1.24
N GLY A 328 -1.73 -17.07 -0.34
CA GLY A 328 -2.75 -16.98 0.70
C GLY A 328 -2.45 -15.88 1.71
N GLN A 329 -1.22 -15.84 2.22
CA GLN A 329 -0.74 -14.77 3.07
C GLN A 329 -0.86 -13.41 2.36
N ALA A 330 -0.31 -13.30 1.15
CA ALA A 330 -0.23 -12.02 0.44
C ALA A 330 -1.60 -11.43 0.09
N PHE A 331 -2.60 -12.27 -0.18
CA PHE A 331 -3.93 -11.80 -0.57
C PHE A 331 -4.84 -11.53 0.63
N VAL A 332 -4.76 -12.38 1.68
CA VAL A 332 -5.66 -12.26 2.84
C VAL A 332 -5.19 -11.17 3.80
N SER A 333 -3.87 -10.96 3.95
CA SER A 333 -3.31 -9.90 4.81
C SER A 333 -3.80 -8.49 4.45
N GLU A 334 -4.07 -8.21 3.17
CA GLU A 334 -4.59 -6.90 2.69
C GLU A 334 -5.93 -6.49 3.36
N ILE A 335 -6.69 -7.45 3.90
CA ILE A 335 -7.97 -7.20 4.59
C ILE A 335 -7.77 -6.45 5.91
N GLU A 336 -6.60 -6.58 6.52
CA GLU A 336 -6.28 -5.93 7.79
C GLU A 336 -6.45 -4.41 7.71
N VAL A 337 -6.99 -3.85 8.80
CA VAL A 337 -7.23 -2.40 8.92
C VAL A 337 -6.03 -1.64 9.48
N GLY A 338 -5.30 -2.25 10.41
CA GLY A 338 -4.26 -1.61 11.18
C GLY A 338 -3.19 -2.61 11.52
N SER A 339 -2.02 -2.45 10.92
CA SER A 339 -0.87 -3.28 11.24
C SER A 339 -0.43 -2.92 12.66
N TRP A 340 -0.56 -3.87 13.58
CA TRP A 340 0.02 -3.81 14.92
C TRP A 340 0.76 -5.12 15.12
N LYS A 341 2.10 -5.16 14.97
CA LYS A 341 2.92 -6.39 14.82
C LYS A 341 2.41 -7.58 15.67
N ASP A 342 2.23 -7.37 16.97
CA ASP A 342 1.81 -8.42 17.91
C ASP A 342 0.30 -8.49 18.21
N PHE A 343 -0.52 -7.59 17.68
CA PHE A 343 -1.94 -7.44 18.07
C PHE A 343 -2.87 -7.22 16.87
N GLY A 344 -2.36 -7.44 15.66
CA GLY A 344 -3.08 -7.33 14.39
C GLY A 344 -3.93 -8.56 14.06
N MET A 345 -4.33 -8.65 12.80
CA MET A 345 -5.05 -9.80 12.25
C MET A 345 -4.20 -11.08 12.33
N GLY A 346 -2.89 -10.96 12.07
CA GLY A 346 -1.91 -12.03 12.17
C GLY A 346 -1.91 -12.72 13.54
N ALA A 347 -2.29 -12.01 14.61
CA ALA A 347 -2.36 -12.52 15.99
C ALA A 347 -3.07 -13.88 16.12
N LEU A 348 -4.15 -14.11 15.37
CA LEU A 348 -4.90 -15.37 15.39
C LEU A 348 -5.14 -15.98 14.00
N LEU A 349 -5.05 -15.20 12.92
CA LEU A 349 -5.13 -15.69 11.55
C LEU A 349 -3.70 -15.91 11.00
N ARG A 350 -2.95 -16.82 11.62
CA ARG A 350 -1.51 -17.01 11.40
C ARG A 350 -1.10 -17.28 9.94
N ALA A 351 -1.98 -17.86 9.12
CA ALA A 351 -1.73 -17.99 7.67
C ALA A 351 -1.83 -16.66 6.88
N ALA A 352 -2.18 -15.55 7.53
CA ALA A 352 -2.12 -14.18 6.98
C ALA A 352 -1.13 -13.30 7.76
N ASP A 353 -0.32 -13.89 8.64
CA ASP A 353 0.75 -13.20 9.38
C ASP A 353 2.02 -13.09 8.51
N ASN A 354 3.08 -12.48 9.00
CA ASN A 354 4.30 -12.19 8.23
C ASN A 354 5.30 -13.37 8.18
N TYR A 355 4.91 -14.49 7.54
CA TYR A 355 5.81 -15.64 7.32
C TYR A 355 6.21 -15.84 5.86
N GLN A 356 7.41 -16.37 5.65
CA GLN A 356 7.95 -16.61 4.31
C GLN A 356 8.47 -18.03 4.17
N VAL A 357 8.35 -18.57 2.96
CA VAL A 357 8.67 -19.96 2.65
C VAL A 357 9.75 -19.99 1.58
N SER A 358 10.82 -20.73 1.84
CA SER A 358 11.94 -20.97 0.90
C SER A 358 11.59 -22.02 -0.15
N ASP A 359 12.41 -22.10 -1.20
CA ASP A 359 12.26 -23.06 -2.31
C ASP A 359 10.88 -23.01 -2.97
N MET A 360 10.26 -21.84 -3.00
CA MET A 360 8.88 -21.69 -3.43
C MET A 360 8.77 -21.21 -4.87
N ILE A 361 7.93 -21.93 -5.62
CA ILE A 361 7.40 -21.50 -6.91
C ILE A 361 6.05 -20.84 -6.63
N SER A 362 5.86 -19.61 -7.09
CA SER A 362 4.60 -18.90 -6.92
C SER A 362 4.16 -18.26 -8.23
N TRP A 363 2.91 -18.45 -8.60
CA TRP A 363 2.29 -17.78 -9.74
C TRP A 363 1.14 -16.88 -9.28
N ARG A 364 1.05 -15.69 -9.86
CA ARG A 364 -0.06 -14.75 -9.66
C ARG A 364 -0.60 -14.34 -11.02
N SER A 365 -1.91 -14.45 -11.22
CA SER A 365 -2.54 -14.03 -12.47
C SER A 365 -2.47 -12.51 -12.66
N PRO A 366 -2.71 -11.99 -13.88
CA PRO A 366 -3.10 -10.60 -14.06
C PRO A 366 -4.39 -10.29 -13.30
N LEU A 367 -4.69 -9.00 -13.18
CA LEU A 367 -5.95 -8.52 -12.62
C LEU A 367 -7.05 -8.55 -13.69
N TRP A 368 -8.00 -9.46 -13.57
CA TRP A 368 -9.13 -9.62 -14.49
C TRP A 368 -10.39 -8.99 -13.91
N ALA A 369 -10.70 -7.75 -14.31
CA ALA A 369 -11.88 -7.02 -13.83
C ALA A 369 -12.00 -6.99 -12.29
N GLY A 370 -10.85 -6.84 -11.62
CA GLY A 370 -10.74 -6.84 -10.15
C GLY A 370 -10.39 -8.19 -9.54
N LEU A 371 -10.57 -9.31 -10.25
CA LEU A 371 -10.19 -10.64 -9.77
C LEU A 371 -8.72 -10.94 -10.02
N GLN A 372 -8.02 -11.47 -9.03
CA GLN A 372 -6.68 -12.02 -9.17
C GLN A 372 -6.60 -13.39 -8.47
N LEU A 373 -6.00 -14.37 -9.15
CA LEU A 373 -5.79 -15.71 -8.65
C LEU A 373 -4.30 -15.93 -8.38
N GLY A 374 -4.00 -16.82 -7.44
CA GLY A 374 -2.63 -17.19 -7.12
C GLY A 374 -2.51 -18.65 -6.73
N GLY A 375 -1.34 -19.23 -7.01
CA GLY A 375 -0.92 -20.53 -6.52
C GLY A 375 0.55 -20.50 -6.11
N SER A 376 0.87 -21.09 -4.96
CA SER A 376 2.25 -21.28 -4.50
C SER A 376 2.50 -22.74 -4.13
N TYR A 377 3.71 -23.21 -4.39
CA TYR A 377 4.18 -24.54 -4.01
C TYR A 377 5.64 -24.50 -3.57
N SER A 378 5.93 -25.04 -2.39
CA SER A 378 7.28 -25.34 -1.95
C SER A 378 7.40 -26.85 -1.70
N PRO A 379 8.45 -27.53 -2.19
CA PRO A 379 8.66 -28.96 -1.95
C PRO A 379 9.08 -29.26 -0.50
N ASN A 380 9.64 -28.26 0.19
CA ASN A 380 10.10 -28.36 1.56
C ASN A 380 9.83 -27.04 2.28
N ALA A 381 8.73 -26.98 3.03
CA ALA A 381 8.44 -25.82 3.84
C ALA A 381 9.26 -25.78 5.14
N GLY A 382 10.01 -26.84 5.46
CA GLY A 382 10.93 -26.88 6.61
C GLY A 382 12.27 -26.20 6.30
N GLU A 383 12.87 -25.54 7.29
CA GLU A 383 14.12 -24.78 7.10
C GLU A 383 15.40 -25.57 7.44
N SER A 384 15.31 -26.88 7.71
CA SER A 384 16.51 -27.70 7.94
C SER A 384 17.21 -28.11 6.64
N ALA A 385 18.54 -27.97 6.64
CA ALA A 385 19.45 -28.36 5.56
C ALA A 385 19.58 -29.89 5.34
N ALA A 386 18.84 -30.73 6.08
CA ALA A 386 19.03 -32.18 6.09
C ALA A 386 17.72 -32.94 5.84
N GLY A 387 17.46 -33.26 4.57
CA GLY A 387 16.96 -34.55 4.05
C GLY A 387 15.84 -35.35 4.74
N GLN A 388 15.10 -34.84 5.72
CA GLN A 388 14.16 -35.63 6.53
C GLN A 388 12.70 -35.21 6.34
N GLY A 389 12.07 -35.81 5.32
CA GLY A 389 10.63 -35.83 5.10
C GLY A 389 10.12 -34.70 4.19
N ARG A 390 9.34 -35.06 3.15
CA ARG A 390 8.70 -34.11 2.23
C ARG A 390 7.60 -33.33 2.97
N THR A 391 7.92 -32.15 3.46
CA THR A 391 6.96 -31.20 4.09
C THR A 391 6.49 -30.18 3.07
N GLY A 392 6.08 -30.65 1.89
CA GLY A 392 5.66 -29.75 0.82
C GLY A 392 4.47 -28.89 1.24
N LEU A 393 4.49 -27.61 0.92
CA LEU A 393 3.41 -26.66 1.20
C LEU A 393 2.80 -26.22 -0.12
N TYR A 394 1.47 -26.19 -0.16
CA TYR A 394 0.75 -25.56 -1.24
C TYR A 394 -0.21 -24.51 -0.70
N SER A 395 -0.35 -23.42 -1.44
CA SER A 395 -1.25 -22.31 -1.13
C SER A 395 -2.00 -21.94 -2.41
N LEU A 396 -3.32 -21.85 -2.31
CA LEU A 396 -4.21 -21.38 -3.37
C LEU A 396 -4.98 -20.18 -2.84
N ALA A 397 -5.04 -19.11 -3.61
CA ALA A 397 -5.72 -17.90 -3.18
C ALA A 397 -6.44 -17.19 -4.32
N ALA A 398 -7.48 -16.46 -3.96
CA ALA A 398 -8.18 -15.55 -4.84
C ALA A 398 -8.42 -14.24 -4.09
N ARG A 399 -8.18 -13.12 -4.75
CA ARG A 399 -8.60 -11.79 -4.28
C ARG A 399 -9.46 -11.11 -5.32
N TYR A 400 -10.42 -10.32 -4.85
CA TYR A 400 -11.27 -9.50 -5.70
C TYR A 400 -11.30 -8.08 -5.13
N GLU A 401 -10.90 -7.12 -5.96
CA GLU A 401 -10.88 -5.70 -5.61
C GLU A 401 -11.63 -4.90 -6.67
N SER A 402 -12.75 -4.28 -6.28
CA SER A 402 -13.54 -3.45 -7.20
C SER A 402 -14.39 -2.44 -6.44
N GLY A 403 -14.11 -1.15 -6.68
CA GLY A 403 -14.77 -0.06 -5.98
C GLY A 403 -14.49 -0.12 -4.48
N PRO A 404 -15.52 -0.13 -3.61
CA PRO A 404 -15.33 -0.17 -2.16
C PRO A 404 -14.99 -1.57 -1.62
N TRP A 405 -15.08 -2.60 -2.45
CA TRP A 405 -14.94 -4.00 -2.02
C TRP A 405 -13.51 -4.49 -2.18
N LEU A 406 -13.00 -5.12 -1.12
CA LEU A 406 -11.86 -6.01 -1.15
C LEU A 406 -12.29 -7.35 -0.53
N LEU A 407 -12.13 -8.44 -1.27
CA LEU A 407 -12.44 -9.80 -0.84
C LEU A 407 -11.20 -10.66 -1.04
N ALA A 408 -10.91 -11.54 -0.10
CA ALA A 408 -9.81 -12.48 -0.23
C ALA A 408 -10.20 -13.83 0.37
N ALA A 409 -9.78 -14.92 -0.27
CA ALA A 409 -9.91 -16.26 0.25
C ALA A 409 -8.65 -17.06 -0.04
N SER A 410 -8.27 -17.93 0.88
CA SER A 410 -7.11 -18.81 0.71
C SER A 410 -7.37 -20.20 1.27
N PHE A 411 -6.66 -21.16 0.71
CA PHE A 411 -6.50 -22.49 1.27
C PHE A 411 -5.02 -22.87 1.21
N GLU A 412 -4.47 -23.22 2.37
CA GLU A 412 -3.10 -23.70 2.48
C GLU A 412 -3.06 -25.05 3.18
N ARG A 413 -2.12 -25.89 2.77
CA ARG A 413 -1.84 -27.16 3.45
C ARG A 413 -0.40 -27.57 3.26
N MET A 414 0.15 -28.12 4.34
CA MET A 414 1.48 -28.69 4.41
C MET A 414 1.45 -30.23 4.30
N GLY A 415 2.59 -30.81 3.94
CA GLY A 415 2.86 -32.24 4.01
C GLY A 415 2.63 -32.80 5.42
N ARG A 416 2.71 -34.12 5.55
CA ARG A 416 2.43 -34.76 6.84
C ARG A 416 3.52 -34.37 7.86
N VAL A 417 3.09 -33.84 9.00
CA VAL A 417 3.90 -33.55 10.17
C VAL A 417 3.51 -34.52 11.27
N GLY A 418 4.46 -35.36 11.69
CA GLY A 418 4.28 -36.31 12.79
C GLY A 418 5.12 -35.91 14.00
N LEU A 419 4.54 -36.07 15.19
CA LEU A 419 5.24 -35.90 16.47
C LEU A 419 6.05 -37.15 16.80
N ALA A 420 7.04 -37.02 17.68
CA ALA A 420 7.81 -38.17 18.17
C ALA A 420 6.89 -39.27 18.73
N GLY A 421 7.10 -40.52 18.31
CA GLY A 421 6.29 -41.66 18.74
C GLY A 421 4.95 -41.84 18.00
N GLN A 422 4.59 -40.96 17.05
CA GLN A 422 3.41 -41.16 16.20
C GLN A 422 3.77 -41.94 14.93
N SER A 423 2.97 -42.97 14.63
CA SER A 423 3.09 -43.78 13.41
C SER A 423 2.62 -43.05 12.15
N GLU A 424 1.72 -42.07 12.28
CA GLU A 424 1.14 -41.32 11.17
C GLU A 424 1.07 -39.82 11.46
N GLY A 425 1.72 -39.00 10.61
CA GLY A 425 1.65 -37.54 10.72
C GLY A 425 0.30 -36.95 10.26
N ARG A 426 -0.01 -35.73 10.70
CA ARG A 426 -1.19 -34.95 10.29
C ARG A 426 -0.83 -33.88 9.27
N HIS A 427 -1.81 -33.32 8.59
CA HIS A 427 -1.58 -32.24 7.64
C HIS A 427 -1.98 -30.89 8.24
N PRO A 428 -1.02 -30.02 8.62
CA PRO A 428 -1.30 -28.62 8.90
C PRO A 428 -2.06 -28.01 7.73
N GLN A 429 -3.15 -27.33 8.00
CA GLN A 429 -3.96 -26.66 6.97
C GLN A 429 -4.64 -25.42 7.52
N ALA A 430 -4.83 -24.43 6.65
CA ALA A 430 -5.52 -23.19 6.93
C ALA A 430 -6.51 -22.87 5.81
N TRP A 431 -7.76 -22.63 6.18
CA TRP A 431 -8.73 -21.93 5.34
C TRP A 431 -8.83 -20.50 5.82
N GLN A 432 -8.90 -19.54 4.92
CA GLN A 432 -9.14 -18.14 5.26
C GLN A 432 -10.14 -17.51 4.30
N LEU A 433 -10.95 -16.62 4.86
CA LEU A 433 -11.87 -15.76 4.14
C LEU A 433 -11.83 -14.39 4.79
N GLY A 434 -11.63 -13.35 4.00
CA GLY A 434 -11.66 -11.97 4.47
C GLY A 434 -12.42 -11.08 3.51
N LEU A 435 -13.06 -10.07 4.07
CA LEU A 435 -13.72 -9.02 3.33
C LEU A 435 -13.45 -7.68 4.00
N SER A 436 -13.26 -6.65 3.20
CA SER A 436 -13.17 -5.26 3.62
C SER A 436 -14.08 -4.42 2.72
N TYR A 437 -14.76 -3.47 3.32
CA TYR A 437 -15.62 -2.51 2.63
C TYR A 437 -15.26 -1.08 3.06
N ASP A 438 -14.94 -0.22 2.10
CA ASP A 438 -14.63 1.18 2.34
C ASP A 438 -15.86 2.08 2.07
N LEU A 439 -16.38 2.72 3.14
CA LEU A 439 -17.48 3.69 3.08
C LEU A 439 -16.99 5.13 2.86
N GLU A 440 -15.70 5.35 2.57
CA GLU A 440 -14.95 6.63 2.53
C GLU A 440 -14.76 7.29 3.91
N VAL A 441 -15.76 7.16 4.79
CA VAL A 441 -15.73 7.68 6.17
C VAL A 441 -15.38 6.62 7.21
N LEU A 442 -15.40 5.35 6.80
CA LEU A 442 -15.22 4.20 7.66
C LEU A 442 -14.89 2.99 6.77
N ARG A 443 -13.75 2.37 7.01
CA ARG A 443 -13.41 1.05 6.46
C ARG A 443 -13.80 0.00 7.49
N LEU A 444 -14.55 -1.00 7.08
CA LEU A 444 -14.90 -2.16 7.90
C LEU A 444 -14.27 -3.42 7.31
N ALA A 445 -13.71 -4.26 8.16
CA ALA A 445 -13.12 -5.54 7.78
C ALA A 445 -13.66 -6.68 8.65
N LEU A 446 -13.86 -7.84 8.03
CA LEU A 446 -14.23 -9.08 8.68
C LEU A 446 -13.37 -10.20 8.10
N GLY A 447 -12.73 -10.96 8.98
CA GLY A 447 -11.92 -12.13 8.64
C GLY A 447 -12.38 -13.36 9.39
N TRP A 448 -12.22 -14.51 8.76
CA TRP A 448 -12.40 -15.83 9.35
C TRP A 448 -11.25 -16.72 8.91
N SER A 449 -10.73 -17.51 9.84
CA SER A 449 -9.80 -18.59 9.52
C SER A 449 -10.11 -19.85 10.30
N ARG A 450 -9.95 -21.00 9.65
CA ARG A 450 -9.92 -22.29 10.30
C ARG A 450 -8.56 -22.94 10.07
N GLN A 451 -7.85 -23.14 11.16
CA GLN A 451 -6.54 -23.78 11.18
C GLN A 451 -6.68 -25.15 11.85
N ARG A 452 -6.03 -26.18 11.30
CA ARG A 452 -6.10 -27.56 11.80
C ARG A 452 -4.73 -28.20 11.76
N ASN A 453 -4.44 -29.03 12.76
CA ASN A 453 -3.21 -29.80 12.85
C ASN A 453 -1.94 -28.92 12.82
N GLY A 454 -2.00 -27.73 13.42
CA GLY A 454 -0.90 -26.77 13.43
C GLY A 454 -1.09 -25.55 12.52
N PHE A 455 -0.24 -24.55 12.72
CA PHE A 455 -0.19 -23.34 11.91
C PHE A 455 0.59 -23.57 10.61
N VAL A 456 -0.01 -23.29 9.45
CA VAL A 456 0.74 -23.35 8.18
C VAL A 456 1.75 -22.21 8.07
N GLY A 457 1.44 -21.08 8.69
CA GLY A 457 2.30 -19.89 8.70
C GLY A 457 3.59 -20.03 9.50
N ARG A 458 3.75 -21.06 10.34
CA ARG A 458 4.98 -21.24 11.13
C ARG A 458 5.39 -20.04 12.02
N ASP A 459 4.42 -19.21 12.40
CA ASP A 459 4.56 -18.08 13.34
C ASP A 459 3.92 -18.39 14.70
N GLY A 460 3.89 -19.66 15.09
CA GLY A 460 3.46 -20.12 16.41
C GLY A 460 4.59 -20.12 17.44
N ASP A 461 4.35 -20.76 18.59
CA ASP A 461 5.45 -21.12 19.48
C ASP A 461 6.48 -22.03 18.78
N GLU A 462 7.69 -22.13 19.35
CA GLU A 462 8.74 -23.04 18.86
C GLU A 462 8.23 -24.49 18.72
N GLY A 463 7.19 -24.84 19.49
CA GLY A 463 6.51 -26.12 19.42
C GLY A 463 7.37 -27.28 19.95
N PRO A 464 7.00 -28.52 19.64
CA PRO A 464 7.70 -29.71 20.13
C PRO A 464 9.15 -29.81 19.64
N ALA A 465 10.10 -30.10 20.53
CA ALA A 465 11.53 -30.22 20.21
C ALA A 465 11.84 -31.18 19.05
N SER A 466 11.04 -32.24 18.87
CA SER A 466 11.17 -33.18 17.75
C SER A 466 10.93 -32.55 16.38
N LEU A 467 10.16 -31.47 16.32
CA LEU A 467 9.88 -30.71 15.09
C LEU A 467 10.88 -29.57 14.90
N GLN A 468 11.35 -28.95 15.98
CA GLN A 468 12.45 -27.98 15.95
C GLN A 468 13.72 -28.60 15.34
N ALA A 469 14.08 -29.81 15.77
CA ALA A 469 15.22 -30.55 15.20
C ALA A 469 15.10 -30.86 13.69
N ARG A 470 13.90 -30.69 13.12
CA ARG A 470 13.58 -30.86 11.69
C ARG A 470 13.30 -29.54 10.98
N GLY A 471 13.48 -28.41 11.66
CA GLY A 471 13.28 -27.06 11.14
C GLY A 471 11.81 -26.79 10.82
N LEU A 472 10.89 -27.36 11.61
CA LEU A 472 9.43 -27.21 11.54
C LEU A 472 8.89 -26.52 12.80
N GLU A 473 9.58 -25.47 13.21
CA GLU A 473 9.19 -24.59 14.31
C GLU A 473 7.95 -23.77 13.93
N GLY A 474 7.23 -23.26 14.93
CA GLY A 474 6.11 -22.35 14.72
C GLY A 474 4.79 -23.02 14.35
N LEU A 475 4.72 -24.36 14.39
CA LEU A 475 3.48 -25.08 14.08
C LEU A 475 2.47 -25.05 15.24
N GLY A 476 2.86 -24.57 16.42
CA GLY A 476 2.04 -24.55 17.63
C GLY A 476 2.24 -25.79 18.52
N PRO A 477 1.45 -25.92 19.59
CA PRO A 477 1.61 -26.99 20.58
C PRO A 477 1.25 -28.37 20.02
N ALA A 478 1.79 -29.42 20.66
CA ALA A 478 1.62 -30.81 20.25
C ALA A 478 0.14 -31.21 20.06
N GLU A 479 -0.74 -30.77 20.96
CA GLU A 479 -2.17 -31.08 20.93
C GLU A 479 -2.91 -30.39 19.79
N PHE A 480 -2.40 -29.24 19.34
CA PHE A 480 -2.93 -28.59 18.15
C PHE A 480 -2.49 -29.34 16.89
N ILE A 481 -1.23 -29.79 16.84
CA ILE A 481 -0.68 -30.58 15.73
C ILE A 481 -1.37 -31.95 15.64
N ASP A 482 -1.67 -32.56 16.77
CA ASP A 482 -2.31 -33.87 16.88
C ASP A 482 -3.84 -33.81 16.79
N GLY A 483 -4.36 -33.30 15.68
CA GLY A 483 -5.80 -33.32 15.39
C GLY A 483 -6.59 -32.12 15.92
N GLY A 484 -5.96 -31.18 16.61
CA GLY A 484 -6.60 -29.97 17.09
C GLY A 484 -7.01 -29.01 15.97
N LYS A 485 -7.94 -28.11 16.29
CA LYS A 485 -8.46 -27.08 15.41
C LYS A 485 -8.60 -25.74 16.15
N LEU A 486 -8.22 -24.66 15.48
CA LEU A 486 -8.47 -23.29 15.88
C LEU A 486 -9.38 -22.60 14.86
N ASP A 487 -10.60 -22.25 15.27
CA ASP A 487 -11.48 -21.34 14.51
C ASP A 487 -11.25 -19.90 15.01
N ALA A 488 -10.75 -19.02 14.14
CA ALA A 488 -10.46 -17.62 14.42
C ALA A 488 -11.37 -16.68 13.65
N TRP A 489 -11.80 -15.60 14.30
CA TRP A 489 -12.54 -14.48 13.71
C TRP A 489 -11.76 -13.19 13.91
N TYR A 490 -11.82 -12.28 12.95
CA TYR A 490 -11.24 -10.94 12.99
C TYR A 490 -12.31 -9.91 12.61
N VAL A 491 -12.38 -8.81 13.35
CA VAL A 491 -13.21 -7.65 13.00
C VAL A 491 -12.33 -6.42 13.13
N GLY A 492 -12.26 -5.61 12.08
CA GLY A 492 -11.50 -4.37 12.04
C GLY A 492 -12.37 -3.19 11.61
N ALA A 493 -12.08 -2.01 12.13
CA ALA A 493 -12.69 -0.76 11.72
C ALA A 493 -11.65 0.37 11.71
N GLY A 494 -11.52 1.06 10.58
CA GLY A 494 -10.59 2.18 10.39
C GLY A 494 -11.39 3.41 10.03
N MET A 495 -11.17 4.53 10.73
CA MET A 495 -11.86 5.77 10.45
C MET A 495 -10.90 6.96 10.37
N PRO A 496 -10.99 7.80 9.34
CA PRO A 496 -10.24 9.04 9.29
C PRO A 496 -10.69 9.95 10.45
N LEU A 497 -9.73 10.36 11.29
CA LEU A 497 -9.96 11.22 12.45
C LEU A 497 -8.92 12.34 12.48
N GLY A 498 -9.36 13.54 12.13
CA GLY A 498 -8.46 14.70 11.99
C GLY A 498 -7.53 14.52 10.80
N ALA A 499 -6.22 14.64 11.02
CA ALA A 499 -5.21 14.39 10.00
C ALA A 499 -4.74 12.92 9.95
N GLY A 500 -5.18 12.08 10.89
CA GLY A 500 -4.76 10.68 11.02
C GLY A 500 -5.92 9.71 10.89
N GLU A 501 -5.67 8.46 11.25
CA GLU A 501 -6.63 7.37 11.21
C GLU A 501 -6.74 6.71 12.58
N LEU A 502 -7.96 6.54 13.09
CA LEU A 502 -8.24 5.70 14.25
C LEU A 502 -8.57 4.29 13.78
N GLN A 503 -7.90 3.30 14.35
CA GLN A 503 -8.02 1.90 14.01
C GLN A 503 -8.44 1.10 15.23
N VAL A 504 -9.46 0.26 15.09
CA VAL A 504 -9.98 -0.62 16.12
C VAL A 504 -10.02 -2.03 15.56
N GLN A 505 -9.53 -3.00 16.33
CA GLN A 505 -9.57 -4.39 15.91
C GLN A 505 -9.89 -5.31 17.08
N TRP A 506 -10.50 -6.44 16.74
CA TRP A 506 -10.81 -7.50 17.67
C TRP A 506 -10.76 -8.86 16.99
N SER A 507 -10.08 -9.81 17.62
CA SER A 507 -9.97 -11.18 17.17
C SER A 507 -10.42 -12.16 18.25
N LEU A 508 -11.10 -13.24 17.84
CA LEU A 508 -11.57 -14.31 18.71
C LEU A 508 -11.13 -15.67 18.18
N GLY A 509 -10.31 -16.38 18.97
CA GLY A 509 -9.88 -17.76 18.71
C GLY A 509 -10.68 -18.77 19.52
N ARG A 510 -11.07 -19.87 18.90
CA ARG A 510 -11.78 -20.99 19.53
C ARG A 510 -11.03 -22.29 19.29
N PRO A 511 -10.07 -22.64 20.15
CA PRO A 511 -9.41 -23.94 20.13
C PRO A 511 -10.38 -25.04 20.61
N ASP A 512 -10.19 -26.27 20.15
CA ASP A 512 -11.04 -27.42 20.52
C ASP A 512 -10.30 -28.58 21.23
N TRP A 513 -8.99 -28.47 21.43
CA TRP A 513 -8.20 -29.49 22.10
C TRP A 513 -8.20 -29.35 23.64
N ARG A 514 -7.56 -30.33 24.29
CA ARG A 514 -7.25 -30.34 25.72
C ARG A 514 -5.74 -30.45 25.89
N TRP A 515 -5.20 -29.76 26.88
CA TRP A 515 -3.79 -29.83 27.24
C TRP A 515 -3.49 -31.20 27.86
N GLN A 516 -2.44 -31.87 27.39
CA GLN A 516 -2.06 -33.21 27.84
C GLN A 516 -1.69 -33.21 29.32
N ASP A 517 -0.92 -32.21 29.77
CA ASP A 517 -0.40 -32.14 31.14
C ASP A 517 -1.49 -31.91 32.19
N SER A 518 -2.52 -31.11 31.87
CA SER A 518 -3.56 -30.72 32.83
C SER A 518 -4.93 -31.37 32.57
N GLY A 519 -5.16 -31.93 31.39
CA GLY A 519 -6.47 -32.40 30.92
C GLY A 519 -7.50 -31.27 30.70
N ALA A 520 -7.13 -30.02 30.98
CA ALA A 520 -8.00 -28.86 30.84
C ALA A 520 -8.27 -28.56 29.36
N ARG A 521 -9.48 -28.10 29.04
CA ARG A 521 -9.84 -27.68 27.68
C ARG A 521 -9.20 -26.33 27.38
N ALA A 522 -8.54 -26.21 26.23
CA ALA A 522 -7.98 -24.95 25.76
C ALA A 522 -9.05 -23.87 25.70
N ARG A 523 -8.77 -22.69 26.26
CA ARG A 523 -9.76 -21.62 26.38
C ARG A 523 -9.84 -20.74 25.13
N ARG A 524 -10.96 -20.02 25.02
CA ARG A 524 -11.17 -19.02 23.97
C ARG A 524 -10.16 -17.88 24.12
N ILE A 525 -9.51 -17.53 23.02
CA ILE A 525 -8.48 -16.52 22.95
C ILE A 525 -9.10 -15.22 22.45
N GLN A 526 -8.76 -14.09 23.05
CA GLN A 526 -9.24 -12.79 22.59
C GLN A 526 -8.07 -11.83 22.47
N VAL A 527 -8.01 -11.11 21.36
CA VAL A 527 -7.01 -10.06 21.11
C VAL A 527 -7.78 -8.82 20.68
N MET A 528 -7.46 -7.67 21.25
CA MET A 528 -8.03 -6.38 20.85
C MET A 528 -6.94 -5.33 20.74
N SER A 529 -7.09 -4.44 19.79
CA SER A 529 -6.20 -3.29 19.61
C SER A 529 -7.02 -2.05 19.29
N LEU A 530 -6.57 -0.92 19.83
CA LEU A 530 -7.05 0.42 19.53
C LEU A 530 -5.83 1.27 19.29
N GLY A 531 -5.71 1.85 18.10
CA GLY A 531 -4.59 2.72 17.80
C GLY A 531 -4.95 3.88 16.92
N TYR A 532 -4.04 4.86 16.89
CA TYR A 532 -4.14 6.07 16.11
C TYR A 532 -2.84 6.29 15.37
N VAL A 533 -2.91 6.47 14.07
CA VAL A 533 -1.77 6.77 13.20
C VAL A 533 -1.91 8.18 12.67
N HIS A 534 -0.91 9.02 12.93
CA HIS A 534 -0.86 10.42 12.55
C HIS A 534 0.28 10.68 11.55
N PRO A 535 -0.02 10.95 10.27
CA PRO A 535 1.01 11.27 9.29
C PRO A 535 1.63 12.64 9.59
N LEU A 536 2.95 12.69 9.76
CA LEU A 536 3.74 13.93 9.79
C LEU A 536 4.16 14.35 8.38
N SER A 537 4.41 13.38 7.51
CA SER A 537 4.74 13.58 6.10
C SER A 537 4.26 12.39 5.27
N ALA A 538 4.50 12.41 3.96
CA ALA A 538 4.23 11.26 3.09
C ALA A 538 5.08 10.02 3.43
N ARG A 539 6.14 10.18 4.23
CA ARG A 539 7.11 9.13 4.56
C ARG A 539 7.22 8.86 6.05
N THR A 540 6.62 9.69 6.90
CA THR A 540 6.80 9.60 8.36
C THR A 540 5.48 9.76 9.05
N SER A 541 5.18 8.84 9.95
CA SER A 541 3.98 8.85 10.79
C SER A 541 4.36 8.67 12.25
N LEU A 542 3.58 9.28 13.15
CA LEU A 542 3.57 8.93 14.56
C LEU A 542 2.41 7.97 14.81
N TYR A 543 2.56 7.07 15.77
CA TYR A 543 1.46 6.23 16.21
C TYR A 543 1.38 6.14 17.74
N ALA A 544 0.17 5.84 18.20
CA ALA A 544 -0.12 5.43 19.56
C ALA A 544 -1.07 4.25 19.51
N PHE A 545 -0.83 3.19 20.27
CA PHE A 545 -1.80 2.11 20.41
C PHE A 545 -1.86 1.54 21.82
N ALA A 546 -3.03 1.01 22.15
CA ALA A 546 -3.27 0.20 23.32
C ALA A 546 -3.88 -1.13 22.87
N ALA A 547 -3.36 -2.24 23.38
CA ALA A 547 -3.81 -3.57 23.03
C ALA A 547 -3.93 -4.46 24.27
N HIS A 548 -4.84 -5.42 24.20
CA HIS A 548 -5.08 -6.38 25.25
C HIS A 548 -5.32 -7.78 24.67
N GLY A 549 -4.61 -8.76 25.21
CA GLY A 549 -4.74 -10.16 24.90
C GLY A 549 -5.19 -10.95 26.13
N ARG A 550 -6.12 -11.89 25.94
CA ARG A 550 -6.56 -12.84 26.97
C ARG A 550 -6.36 -14.26 26.48
N HIS A 551 -5.66 -15.05 27.29
CA HIS A 551 -5.15 -16.38 26.93
C HIS A 551 -4.25 -16.32 25.68
N TYR A 552 -3.44 -15.27 25.60
CA TYR A 552 -2.65 -14.89 24.41
C TYR A 552 -1.29 -14.34 24.86
N ALA A 553 -0.20 -14.75 24.21
CA ALA A 553 1.16 -14.37 24.55
C ALA A 553 1.97 -13.86 23.32
N MET A 554 1.35 -13.03 22.47
CA MET A 554 2.01 -12.37 21.32
C MET A 554 2.54 -13.36 20.29
N GLU A 555 3.87 -13.51 20.18
CA GLU A 555 4.53 -14.51 19.32
C GLU A 555 3.94 -15.90 19.59
N THR A 556 3.76 -16.26 20.87
CA THR A 556 3.03 -17.47 21.25
C THR A 556 1.52 -17.18 21.29
N ALA A 557 0.84 -17.39 20.16
CA ALA A 557 -0.61 -17.16 20.10
C ALA A 557 -1.41 -18.08 21.03
N VAL A 558 -0.95 -19.30 21.24
CA VAL A 558 -1.66 -20.30 22.07
C VAL A 558 -0.66 -21.02 22.96
N GLY A 559 -0.88 -20.97 24.27
CA GLY A 559 -0.04 -21.61 25.27
C GLY A 559 -0.85 -22.13 26.46
N ALA A 560 -0.32 -23.13 27.17
CA ALA A 560 -0.99 -23.75 28.31
C ALA A 560 -1.06 -22.85 29.55
N ASP A 561 -0.18 -21.85 29.64
CA ASP A 561 -0.13 -20.83 30.68
C ASP A 561 -1.25 -19.78 30.56
N GLU A 562 -1.88 -19.69 29.38
CA GLU A 562 -3.05 -18.85 29.09
C GLU A 562 -2.96 -17.41 29.68
N PRO A 563 -1.90 -16.64 29.39
CA PRO A 563 -1.65 -15.38 30.07
C PRO A 563 -2.59 -14.27 29.59
N ARG A 564 -2.61 -13.17 30.35
CA ARG A 564 -3.17 -11.89 29.92
C ARG A 564 -2.04 -10.94 29.60
N VAL A 565 -2.13 -10.30 28.44
CA VAL A 565 -1.14 -9.32 27.98
C VAL A 565 -1.84 -7.98 27.79
N SER A 566 -1.21 -6.91 28.23
CA SER A 566 -1.63 -5.54 27.88
C SER A 566 -0.42 -4.78 27.40
N ARG A 567 -0.53 -4.08 26.28
CA ARG A 567 0.53 -3.22 25.76
C ARG A 567 -0.01 -1.85 25.46
N VAL A 568 0.72 -0.82 25.87
CA VAL A 568 0.57 0.53 25.34
C VAL A 568 1.87 0.92 24.68
N ALA A 569 1.82 1.49 23.49
CA ALA A 569 3.01 1.96 22.81
C ALA A 569 2.79 3.29 22.09
N LEU A 570 3.87 4.04 21.99
CA LEU A 570 3.98 5.30 21.27
C LEU A 570 5.22 5.22 20.39
N GLY A 571 5.10 5.44 19.10
CA GLY A 571 6.22 5.28 18.19
C GLY A 571 6.09 6.09 16.93
N LEU A 572 7.03 5.83 16.02
CA LEU A 572 7.06 6.44 14.70
C LEU A 572 7.47 5.40 13.67
N THR A 573 6.94 5.59 12.47
CA THR A 573 7.23 4.76 11.30
C THR A 573 7.76 5.66 10.20
N HIS A 574 8.84 5.25 9.53
CA HIS A 574 9.45 5.97 8.42
C HIS A 574 9.69 5.07 7.21
N HIS A 575 9.25 5.51 6.03
CA HIS A 575 9.46 4.82 4.75
C HIS A 575 10.46 5.59 3.87
N PHE A 576 11.44 4.90 3.28
CA PHE A 576 12.48 5.53 2.46
C PHE A 576 12.56 5.00 1.03
#